data_AF-A0A098DFG2-F1
#
_entry.id   AF-A0A098DFG2-F1
#
_cell.length_a   1.000
_cell.length_b   1.000
_cell.length_c   1.000
_cell.angle_alpha   90.00
_cell.angle_beta   90.00
_cell.angle_gamma   90.00
#
_symmetry.space_group_name_H-M   'P 1'
#
loop_
_entity.id
_entity.type
_entity.pdbx_description
1 polymer ?
#
loop_
_entity_poly.entity_id
_entity_poly.type
_entity_poly.pdbx_seq_one_letter_code
_entity_poly.pdbx_strand_id
1 'polypeptide(L)'
;MLTTTVFVVSTILVLTVLAYHRPSDFRTIIPVTIQDDVEEPTERFIIAFGDSYSRAGFKMNTSYIRTGPRMHDMKKTQRSEKKLVGSPRAENPIGNPELPGVTSSGGKNWAMYMATEFNTTLTLAYVFARSASVVDAEVIPPRRLMTFTFAHQIAHFNDTIGHRPDHAAWTGENAVVTIWFGINDLSIALGKQGQDEKPRASIRRIFELTEILYEIGHSKFYFH
;
A
#
# COMPACT_ATOMS: atom_id res chain seq x y z
N MET A 1 21.34 -13.32 -15.28
CA MET A 1 20.96 -11.97 -14.81
C MET A 1 20.10 -12.16 -13.59
N LEU A 2 20.43 -11.49 -12.48
CA LEU A 2 19.68 -11.51 -11.23
C LEU A 2 18.20 -11.13 -11.49
N THR A 3 17.25 -11.91 -11.00
CA THR A 3 15.91 -11.38 -10.71
C THR A 3 16.06 -10.48 -9.50
N THR A 4 16.31 -9.20 -9.77
CA THR A 4 16.37 -8.19 -8.73
C THR A 4 14.94 -7.91 -8.27
N THR A 5 14.55 -8.50 -7.14
CA THR A 5 13.48 -7.89 -6.33
C THR A 5 14.03 -6.55 -5.86
N VAL A 6 13.63 -5.47 -6.54
CA VAL A 6 14.06 -4.12 -6.20
C VAL A 6 13.33 -3.67 -4.94
N PHE A 7 13.97 -3.84 -3.78
CA PHE A 7 13.63 -3.07 -2.59
C PHE A 7 14.31 -1.71 -2.71
N VAL A 8 13.63 -0.69 -3.24
CA VAL A 8 14.04 0.69 -3.00
C VAL A 8 13.50 1.08 -1.62
N VAL A 9 14.38 1.01 -0.62
CA VAL A 9 14.14 1.57 0.71
C VAL A 9 14.65 3.01 0.68
N SER A 10 13.76 4.00 0.72
CA SER A 10 14.14 5.41 0.78
C SER A 10 14.64 5.78 2.18
N THR A 11 15.96 5.94 2.31
CA THR A 11 16.77 6.82 3.21
C THR A 11 16.39 7.15 4.67
N ILE A 12 15.26 6.73 5.24
CA ILE A 12 14.99 6.89 6.69
C ILE A 12 15.13 5.56 7.45
N LEU A 13 15.33 4.43 6.75
CA LEU A 13 15.47 3.10 7.36
C LEU A 13 16.87 2.48 7.20
N VAL A 14 17.94 3.29 7.21
CA VAL A 14 19.32 2.78 7.27
C VAL A 14 19.83 2.99 8.68
N LEU A 15 19.69 1.96 9.54
CA LEU A 15 20.61 1.64 10.66
C LEU A 15 20.09 0.51 11.58
N THR A 16 19.55 -0.63 11.08
CA THR A 16 19.51 -1.88 11.89
C THR A 16 19.30 -3.20 11.13
N VAL A 17 19.91 -3.39 9.94
CA VAL A 17 19.90 -4.72 9.28
C VAL A 17 21.30 -5.08 8.77
N LEU A 18 22.29 -5.13 9.67
CA LEU A 18 23.65 -5.58 9.35
C LEU A 18 24.19 -6.64 10.31
N ALA A 19 23.34 -7.56 10.76
CA ALA A 19 23.81 -8.74 11.49
C ALA A 19 22.86 -9.92 11.34
N TYR A 20 22.75 -10.51 10.15
CA TYR A 20 22.32 -11.90 10.05
C TYR A 20 23.16 -12.66 9.02
N HIS A 21 23.62 -13.84 9.45
CA HIS A 21 24.60 -14.71 8.80
C HIS A 21 24.19 -15.14 7.39
N ARG A 22 25.18 -15.18 6.48
CA ARG A 22 25.05 -15.62 5.09
C ARG A 22 25.37 -17.13 4.99
N PRO A 23 24.42 -18.01 4.63
CA PRO A 23 24.76 -19.39 4.30
C PRO A 23 25.40 -19.44 2.91
N SER A 24 26.57 -20.06 2.84
CA SER A 24 27.32 -20.35 1.61
C SER A 24 26.87 -21.69 1.04
N ASP A 25 26.10 -21.68 -0.05
CA ASP A 25 25.99 -22.79 -1.00
C ASP A 25 25.40 -22.28 -2.33
N PHE A 26 26.25 -22.05 -3.33
CA PHE A 26 25.82 -21.72 -4.69
C PHE A 26 25.48 -23.01 -5.45
N ARG A 27 24.20 -23.22 -5.76
CA ARG A 27 23.78 -24.24 -6.74
C ARG A 27 23.73 -23.66 -8.15
N THR A 28 24.09 -24.53 -9.10
CA THR A 28 24.20 -24.36 -10.55
C THR A 28 23.08 -23.49 -11.17
N ILE A 29 23.48 -22.44 -11.90
CA ILE A 29 22.56 -21.58 -12.65
C ILE A 29 22.20 -22.29 -13.97
N ILE A 30 20.94 -22.69 -14.12
CA ILE A 30 20.35 -23.07 -15.41
C ILE A 30 20.05 -21.76 -16.17
N PRO A 31 20.52 -21.58 -17.41
CA PRO A 31 20.18 -20.39 -18.19
C PRO A 31 18.68 -20.43 -18.54
N VAL A 32 17.94 -19.41 -18.09
CA VAL A 32 16.56 -19.16 -18.51
C VAL A 32 16.61 -18.35 -19.79
N THR A 33 15.99 -18.85 -20.86
CA THR A 33 15.75 -18.10 -22.09
C THR A 33 14.73 -16.99 -21.80
N ILE A 34 15.12 -15.73 -21.99
CA ILE A 34 14.18 -14.60 -21.98
C ILE A 34 13.36 -14.70 -23.26
N GLN A 35 12.05 -14.87 -23.15
CA GLN A 35 11.13 -14.68 -24.27
C GLN A 35 10.85 -13.18 -24.38
N ASP A 36 11.36 -12.56 -25.45
CA ASP A 36 11.14 -11.14 -25.78
C ASP A 36 9.69 -10.86 -26.27
N ASP A 37 8.80 -11.85 -26.26
CA ASP A 37 7.46 -11.81 -26.87
C ASP A 37 6.30 -11.67 -25.85
N VAL A 38 6.56 -11.34 -24.58
CA VAL A 38 5.45 -11.03 -23.66
C VAL A 38 5.00 -9.59 -23.90
N GLU A 39 3.85 -9.41 -24.55
CA GLU A 39 3.20 -8.12 -24.70
C GLU A 39 2.99 -7.50 -23.31
N GLU A 40 3.77 -6.47 -22.99
CA GLU A 40 3.73 -5.78 -21.71
C GLU A 40 2.33 -5.18 -21.50
N PRO A 41 1.69 -5.38 -20.32
CA PRO A 41 0.32 -4.94 -20.12
C PRO A 41 0.17 -3.43 -20.34
N THR A 42 -0.83 -3.05 -21.14
CA THR A 42 -1.13 -1.67 -21.53
C THR A 42 -1.74 -0.86 -20.38
N GLU A 43 -2.33 -1.54 -19.42
CA GLU A 43 -2.85 -0.97 -18.17
C GLU A 43 -2.01 -1.45 -16.98
N ARG A 44 -1.63 -0.51 -16.11
CA ARG A 44 -0.84 -0.74 -14.90
C ARG A 44 -1.57 -0.25 -13.67
N PHE A 45 -1.27 -0.84 -12.53
CA PHE A 45 -1.92 -0.53 -11.26
C PHE A 45 -0.92 -0.07 -10.21
N ILE A 46 -1.25 1.04 -9.54
CA ILE A 46 -0.63 1.42 -8.28
C ILE A 46 -1.64 1.12 -7.18
N ILE A 47 -1.28 0.23 -6.25
CA ILE A 47 -2.10 -0.05 -5.07
C ILE A 47 -1.37 0.53 -3.86
N ALA A 48 -1.85 1.67 -3.38
CA ALA A 48 -1.14 2.47 -2.40
C ALA A 48 -1.78 2.40 -1.01
N PHE A 49 -1.05 1.82 -0.07
CA PHE A 49 -1.31 1.87 1.35
C PHE A 49 -0.41 2.91 2.00
N GLY A 50 -0.96 3.68 2.92
CA GLY A 50 -0.14 4.66 3.62
C GLY A 50 -0.89 5.61 4.52
N ASP A 51 -0.19 6.66 4.90
CA ASP A 51 -0.73 7.74 5.73
C ASP A 51 -0.99 9.04 4.95
N SER A 52 -0.82 10.20 5.60
CA SER A 52 -0.97 11.52 4.96
C SER A 52 -0.03 11.75 3.78
N TYR A 53 1.14 11.10 3.75
CA TYR A 53 2.11 11.26 2.65
C TYR A 53 1.59 10.66 1.33
N SER A 54 0.69 9.68 1.40
CA SER A 54 0.12 9.00 0.22
C SER A 54 -1.36 9.28 0.01
N ARG A 55 -2.08 9.86 0.98
CA ARG A 55 -3.54 10.07 0.90
C ARG A 55 -3.97 10.86 -0.36
N ALA A 56 -4.92 10.29 -1.11
CA ALA A 56 -5.59 10.92 -2.25
C ALA A 56 -7.09 11.24 -2.03
N GLY A 57 -7.69 10.76 -0.93
CA GLY A 57 -9.13 10.92 -0.67
C GLY A 57 -10.02 9.87 -1.33
N PHE A 58 -9.42 8.83 -1.93
CA PHE A 58 -10.09 7.73 -2.61
C PHE A 58 -11.07 6.96 -1.72
N LYS A 59 -12.24 6.70 -2.30
CA LYS A 59 -13.37 6.00 -1.69
C LYS A 59 -13.83 4.88 -2.61
N MET A 60 -14.29 3.80 -2.00
CA MET A 60 -15.03 2.75 -2.69
C MET A 60 -16.54 2.95 -2.48
N ASN A 61 -17.32 2.24 -3.29
CA ASN A 61 -18.79 2.16 -3.12
C ASN A 61 -19.18 1.53 -1.79
N THR A 62 -18.31 0.67 -1.26
CA THR A 62 -18.34 0.23 0.13
C THR A 62 -17.52 1.19 0.99
N SER A 63 -18.09 1.67 2.10
CA SER A 63 -17.38 2.48 3.08
C SER A 63 -17.25 1.73 4.41
N TYR A 64 -16.09 1.92 5.05
CA TYR A 64 -15.73 1.25 6.29
C TYR A 64 -15.51 2.27 7.40
N ILE A 65 -16.04 1.96 8.58
CA ILE A 65 -15.76 2.66 9.82
C ILE A 65 -15.14 1.65 10.78
N ARG A 66 -13.95 1.95 11.29
CA ARG A 66 -13.31 1.14 12.33
C ARG A 66 -14.21 1.10 13.56
N THR A 67 -14.43 -0.07 14.17
CA THR A 67 -15.24 -0.28 15.39
C THR A 67 -14.44 -0.84 16.56
N GLY A 68 -13.18 -1.24 16.33
CA GLY A 68 -12.30 -1.84 17.34
C GLY A 68 -10.84 -1.82 16.90
N PRO A 69 -9.92 -2.37 17.70
CA PRO A 69 -8.49 -2.34 17.38
C PRO A 69 -8.06 -3.34 16.31
N ARG A 70 -8.77 -4.46 16.13
CA ARG A 70 -8.34 -5.53 15.23
C ARG A 70 -8.59 -5.17 13.78
N MET A 71 -7.79 -5.74 12.89
CA MET A 71 -7.87 -5.60 11.42
C MET A 71 -9.30 -5.66 10.85
N HIS A 72 -10.13 -6.57 11.36
CA HIS A 72 -11.50 -6.80 10.88
C HIS A 72 -12.59 -6.16 11.75
N ASP A 73 -12.22 -5.42 12.81
CA ASP A 73 -13.17 -4.67 13.61
C ASP A 73 -13.60 -3.41 12.83
N MET A 74 -14.42 -3.61 11.81
CA MET A 74 -14.96 -2.55 10.97
C MET A 74 -16.43 -2.79 10.66
N LYS A 75 -17.20 -1.71 10.64
CA LYS A 75 -18.56 -1.69 10.12
C LYS A 75 -18.55 -1.34 8.65
N LYS A 76 -19.01 -2.30 7.82
CA LYS A 76 -19.25 -2.15 6.38
C LYS A 76 -20.57 -1.42 6.13
N THR A 77 -20.57 -0.46 5.22
CA THR A 77 -21.78 0.24 4.76
C THR A 77 -21.72 0.43 3.25
N GLN A 78 -22.80 0.10 2.54
CA GLN A 78 -22.93 0.35 1.11
C GLN A 78 -23.36 1.81 0.89
N ARG A 79 -22.75 2.50 -0.08
CA ARG A 79 -23.24 3.81 -0.53
C ARG A 79 -24.59 3.63 -1.21
N SER A 80 -25.51 4.57 -0.98
CA SER A 80 -26.73 4.64 -1.77
C SER A 80 -26.40 4.88 -3.24
N GLU A 81 -27.28 4.43 -4.15
CA GLU A 81 -27.10 4.56 -5.60
C GLU A 81 -26.78 6.00 -6.02
N LYS A 82 -27.45 6.99 -5.41
CA LYS A 82 -27.23 8.43 -5.65
C LYS A 82 -25.85 8.95 -5.23
N LYS A 83 -25.04 8.14 -4.53
CA LYS A 83 -23.72 8.52 -3.98
C LYS A 83 -22.60 7.58 -4.43
N LEU A 84 -22.85 6.70 -5.40
CA LEU A 84 -21.80 5.86 -5.97
C LEU A 84 -20.68 6.74 -6.52
N VAL A 85 -19.46 6.24 -6.39
CA VAL A 85 -18.24 6.93 -6.82
C VAL A 85 -17.56 6.10 -7.90
N GLY A 86 -16.88 6.78 -8.83
CA GLY A 86 -16.16 6.12 -9.91
C GLY A 86 -14.88 5.44 -9.41
N SER A 87 -14.62 4.23 -9.90
CA SER A 87 -13.31 3.60 -9.80
C SER A 87 -12.29 4.29 -10.73
N PRO A 88 -10.98 4.12 -10.49
CA PRO A 88 -9.92 4.52 -11.40
C PRO A 88 -10.20 4.09 -12.84
N ARG A 89 -9.98 5.01 -13.78
CA ARG A 89 -10.14 4.80 -15.24
C ARG A 89 -9.35 5.86 -16.01
N ALA A 90 -9.26 5.74 -17.34
CA ALA A 90 -8.49 6.65 -18.17
C ALA A 90 -8.80 8.15 -17.94
N GLU A 91 -10.08 8.53 -17.81
CA GLU A 91 -10.46 9.94 -17.63
C GLU A 91 -10.18 10.46 -16.21
N ASN A 92 -10.11 9.56 -15.22
CA ASN A 92 -9.69 9.90 -13.86
C ASN A 92 -8.84 8.75 -13.29
N PRO A 93 -7.51 8.78 -13.47
CA PRO A 93 -6.61 7.70 -13.06
C PRO A 93 -6.60 7.38 -11.56
N ILE A 94 -7.14 8.26 -10.69
CA ILE A 94 -7.32 8.00 -9.26
C ILE A 94 -8.77 7.64 -8.87
N GLY A 95 -9.68 7.64 -9.84
CA GLY A 95 -11.10 7.28 -9.72
C GLY A 95 -11.97 8.33 -9.05
N ASN A 96 -11.67 8.63 -7.79
CA ASN A 96 -12.36 9.66 -7.03
C ASN A 96 -11.48 10.20 -5.88
N PRO A 97 -11.61 11.50 -5.52
CA PRO A 97 -12.29 12.55 -6.29
C PRO A 97 -11.54 12.85 -7.60
N GLU A 98 -11.96 13.89 -8.33
CA GLU A 98 -11.19 14.37 -9.49
C GLU A 98 -9.77 14.79 -9.08
N LEU A 99 -8.83 14.72 -10.02
CA LEU A 99 -7.46 15.19 -9.83
C LEU A 99 -7.44 16.67 -9.40
N PRO A 100 -6.57 17.08 -8.45
CA PRO A 100 -5.44 16.31 -7.89
C PRO A 100 -5.81 15.37 -6.72
N GLY A 101 -7.10 15.17 -6.44
CA GLY A 101 -7.58 14.46 -5.27
C GLY A 101 -7.63 15.36 -4.04
N VAL A 102 -7.91 14.76 -2.88
CA VAL A 102 -7.81 15.45 -1.58
C VAL A 102 -6.53 14.97 -0.90
N THR A 103 -5.47 15.74 -1.03
CA THR A 103 -4.14 15.41 -0.52
C THR A 103 -3.78 16.23 0.72
N SER A 104 -2.67 15.87 1.36
CA SER A 104 -2.05 16.69 2.42
C SER A 104 -1.01 17.67 1.86
N SER A 105 -0.66 17.61 0.56
CA SER A 105 0.30 18.51 -0.08
C SER A 105 -0.31 19.79 -0.66
N GLY A 106 -1.65 19.89 -0.72
CA GLY A 106 -2.34 21.01 -1.37
C GLY A 106 -2.41 20.91 -2.90
N GLY A 107 -1.89 19.83 -3.49
CA GLY A 107 -1.90 19.55 -4.93
C GLY A 107 -1.71 18.05 -5.19
N LYS A 108 -1.15 17.67 -6.34
CA LYS A 108 -0.78 16.26 -6.59
C LYS A 108 0.27 15.81 -5.55
N ASN A 109 0.18 14.56 -5.11
CA ASN A 109 1.27 13.90 -4.38
C ASN A 109 1.97 12.90 -5.30
N TRP A 110 2.94 12.15 -4.78
CA TRP A 110 3.72 11.19 -5.55
C TRP A 110 2.85 10.20 -6.34
N ALA A 111 1.78 9.65 -5.75
CA ALA A 111 0.91 8.67 -6.41
C ALA A 111 0.20 9.27 -7.62
N MET A 112 -0.26 10.52 -7.49
CA MET A 112 -0.92 11.24 -8.58
C MET A 112 0.06 11.60 -9.70
N TYR A 113 1.29 12.00 -9.38
CA TYR A 113 2.33 12.21 -10.39
C TYR A 113 2.67 10.92 -11.13
N MET A 114 2.83 9.80 -10.41
CA MET A 114 3.08 8.49 -11.01
C MET A 114 1.93 8.01 -11.89
N ALA A 115 0.68 8.38 -11.58
CA ALA A 115 -0.49 7.98 -12.36
C ALA A 115 -0.79 8.91 -13.56
N THR A 116 -0.15 10.08 -13.66
CA THR A 116 -0.53 11.10 -14.67
C THR A 116 0.60 11.72 -15.46
N GLU A 117 1.78 11.88 -14.89
CA GLU A 117 2.90 12.62 -15.52
C GLU A 117 4.13 11.75 -15.74
N PHE A 118 4.36 10.77 -14.85
CA PHE A 118 5.55 9.92 -14.88
C PHE A 118 5.26 8.49 -15.38
N ASN A 119 4.05 8.24 -15.89
CA ASN A 119 3.67 6.99 -16.52
C ASN A 119 3.89 7.03 -18.04
N THR A 120 4.25 5.88 -18.62
CA THR A 120 4.34 5.68 -20.07
C THR A 120 3.14 4.94 -20.67
N THR A 121 2.35 4.28 -19.81
CA THR A 121 1.14 3.52 -20.13
C THR A 121 0.00 3.96 -19.23
N LEU A 122 -1.24 3.52 -19.45
CA LEU A 122 -2.35 3.87 -18.56
C LEU A 122 -2.08 3.32 -17.16
N THR A 123 -1.97 4.19 -16.17
CA THR A 123 -1.72 3.79 -14.77
C THR A 123 -2.90 4.16 -13.89
N LEU A 124 -3.60 3.15 -13.36
CA LEU A 124 -4.74 3.29 -12.46
C LEU A 124 -4.29 3.18 -11.00
N ALA A 125 -4.53 4.24 -10.22
CA ALA A 125 -4.09 4.32 -8.83
C ALA A 125 -5.24 4.11 -7.85
N TYR A 126 -5.18 2.99 -7.13
CA TYR A 126 -6.06 2.63 -6.03
C TYR A 126 -5.40 3.02 -4.69
N VAL A 127 -5.73 4.21 -4.20
CA VAL A 127 -5.02 4.82 -3.05
C VAL A 127 -5.80 4.64 -1.75
N PHE A 128 -5.59 3.52 -1.05
CA PHE A 128 -6.22 3.20 0.24
C PHE A 128 -5.71 4.05 1.41
N ALA A 129 -4.63 4.81 1.21
CA ALA A 129 -4.01 5.64 2.24
C ALA A 129 -4.98 6.58 2.99
N ARG A 130 -4.76 6.72 4.30
CA ARG A 130 -5.56 7.55 5.22
C ARG A 130 -4.66 8.36 6.14
N SER A 131 -4.90 9.65 6.29
CA SER A 131 -4.07 10.50 7.16
C SER A 131 -4.04 10.00 8.61
N ALA A 132 -2.90 10.23 9.27
CA ALA A 132 -2.64 9.83 10.66
C ALA A 132 -2.69 8.32 10.92
N SER A 133 -2.71 7.49 9.88
CA SER A 133 -2.69 6.03 10.03
C SER A 133 -1.42 5.56 10.71
N VAL A 134 -1.59 4.65 11.65
CA VAL A 134 -0.51 3.82 12.20
C VAL A 134 -0.53 2.44 11.52
N VAL A 135 0.49 1.62 11.74
CA VAL A 135 0.55 0.26 11.18
C VAL A 135 -0.60 -0.61 11.69
N ASP A 136 -0.70 -0.80 13.00
CA ASP A 136 -1.75 -1.63 13.60
C ASP A 136 -2.08 -1.09 15.00
N ALA A 137 -3.36 -0.99 15.34
CA ALA A 137 -3.79 -0.45 16.62
C ALA A 137 -3.53 -1.42 17.78
N GLU A 138 -3.39 -2.72 17.51
CA GLU A 138 -2.99 -3.72 18.51
C GLU A 138 -1.50 -3.63 18.86
N VAL A 139 -0.68 -3.10 17.95
CA VAL A 139 0.77 -2.89 18.16
C VAL A 139 1.05 -1.50 18.71
N ILE A 140 0.44 -0.49 18.11
CA ILE A 140 0.64 0.91 18.46
C ILE A 140 -0.70 1.67 18.42
N PRO A 141 -1.35 1.84 19.58
CA PRO A 141 -2.64 2.51 19.64
C PRO A 141 -2.55 3.95 19.10
N PRO A 142 -3.37 4.33 18.08
CA PRO A 142 -3.31 5.66 17.49
C PRO A 142 -3.77 6.74 18.47
N ARG A 143 -3.32 7.99 18.24
CA ARG A 143 -3.69 9.15 19.08
C ARG A 143 -5.18 9.46 19.08
N ARG A 144 -5.84 9.29 17.93
CA ARG A 144 -7.28 9.46 17.79
C ARG A 144 -7.93 8.10 17.73
N LEU A 145 -8.97 7.94 18.55
CA LEU A 145 -9.86 6.80 18.45
C LEU A 145 -10.46 6.77 17.03
N MET A 146 -10.68 5.56 16.50
CA MET A 146 -11.26 5.33 15.17
C MET A 146 -10.37 5.66 13.97
N THR A 147 -9.10 6.02 14.15
CA THR A 147 -8.13 6.11 13.03
C THR A 147 -8.03 4.75 12.32
N PHE A 148 -8.20 4.76 11.00
CA PHE A 148 -7.98 3.60 10.13
C PHE A 148 -6.48 3.30 10.06
N THR A 149 -6.06 2.05 10.26
CA THR A 149 -4.64 1.66 10.29
C THR A 149 -4.24 0.95 8.99
N PHE A 150 -2.95 0.63 8.80
CA PHE A 150 -2.50 -0.20 7.67
C PHE A 150 -3.25 -1.54 7.62
N ALA A 151 -3.39 -2.22 8.75
CA ALA A 151 -4.16 -3.47 8.84
C ALA A 151 -5.60 -3.31 8.32
N HIS A 152 -6.31 -2.25 8.75
CA HIS A 152 -7.65 -1.95 8.25
C HIS A 152 -7.67 -1.61 6.76
N GLN A 153 -6.64 -0.90 6.25
CA GLN A 153 -6.53 -0.59 4.82
C GLN A 153 -6.35 -1.88 3.99
N ILE A 154 -5.55 -2.85 4.44
CA ILE A 154 -5.43 -4.16 3.77
C ILE A 154 -6.76 -4.90 3.80
N ALA A 155 -7.45 -4.95 4.94
CA ALA A 155 -8.75 -5.60 5.03
C ALA A 155 -9.78 -4.96 4.08
N HIS A 156 -9.78 -3.63 3.96
CA HIS A 156 -10.62 -2.90 3.02
C HIS A 156 -10.25 -3.23 1.57
N PHE A 157 -8.95 -3.25 1.23
CA PHE A 157 -8.49 -3.66 -0.10
C PHE A 157 -8.95 -5.09 -0.44
N ASN A 158 -8.73 -6.04 0.46
CA ASN A 158 -9.02 -7.45 0.21
C ASN A 158 -10.52 -7.68 -0.04
N ASP A 159 -11.38 -7.04 0.75
CA ASP A 159 -12.83 -7.12 0.58
C ASP A 159 -13.34 -6.41 -0.70
N THR A 160 -12.59 -5.46 -1.26
CA THR A 160 -13.06 -4.64 -2.39
C THR A 160 -12.48 -5.06 -3.73
N ILE A 161 -11.16 -5.03 -3.90
CA ILE A 161 -10.51 -5.36 -5.16
C ILE A 161 -9.53 -6.52 -5.02
N GLY A 162 -9.37 -7.10 -3.83
CA GLY A 162 -8.50 -8.27 -3.59
C GLY A 162 -8.82 -9.48 -4.46
N HIS A 163 -10.07 -9.60 -4.90
CA HIS A 163 -10.54 -10.65 -5.80
C HIS A 163 -10.41 -10.29 -7.29
N ARG A 164 -9.76 -9.18 -7.64
CA ARG A 164 -9.45 -8.73 -9.01
C ARG A 164 -10.70 -8.60 -9.91
N PRO A 165 -11.71 -7.79 -9.52
CA PRO A 165 -12.87 -7.56 -10.37
C PRO A 165 -12.46 -6.88 -11.69
N ASP A 166 -13.30 -6.94 -12.73
CA ASP A 166 -12.98 -6.43 -14.07
C ASP A 166 -12.47 -4.98 -14.10
N HIS A 167 -12.99 -4.12 -13.22
CA HIS A 167 -12.56 -2.71 -13.13
C HIS A 167 -11.21 -2.52 -12.41
N ALA A 168 -10.66 -3.57 -11.80
CA ALA A 168 -9.40 -3.61 -11.08
C ALA A 168 -8.70 -4.96 -11.33
N ALA A 169 -8.47 -5.28 -12.61
CA ALA A 169 -7.88 -6.54 -13.08
C ALA A 169 -6.34 -6.58 -12.87
N TRP A 170 -5.90 -6.31 -11.65
CA TRP A 170 -4.49 -6.34 -11.29
C TRP A 170 -3.95 -7.78 -11.24
N THR A 171 -2.66 -7.91 -11.52
CA THR A 171 -1.84 -9.13 -11.45
C THR A 171 -0.51 -8.78 -10.79
N GLY A 172 0.30 -9.79 -10.44
CA GLY A 172 1.67 -9.54 -9.95
C GLY A 172 2.56 -8.84 -10.99
N GLU A 173 2.25 -8.95 -12.28
CA GLU A 173 3.04 -8.38 -13.37
C GLU A 173 2.66 -6.93 -13.67
N ASN A 174 1.38 -6.58 -13.59
CA ASN A 174 0.88 -5.25 -13.96
C ASN A 174 0.66 -4.31 -12.76
N ALA A 175 0.82 -4.78 -11.53
CA ALA A 175 0.60 -3.99 -10.33
C ALA A 175 1.86 -3.81 -9.47
N VAL A 176 2.01 -2.61 -8.91
CA VAL A 176 2.96 -2.32 -7.85
C VAL A 176 2.20 -1.94 -6.58
N VAL A 177 2.50 -2.63 -5.49
CA VAL A 177 2.01 -2.31 -4.15
C VAL A 177 2.99 -1.34 -3.49
N THR A 178 2.49 -0.20 -3.01
CA THR A 178 3.31 0.75 -2.26
C THR A 178 2.85 0.83 -0.81
N ILE A 179 3.79 0.76 0.13
CA ILE A 179 3.52 0.78 1.57
C ILE A 179 4.34 1.93 2.16
N TRP A 180 3.66 3.00 2.61
CA TRP A 180 4.31 4.16 3.21
C TRP A 180 3.75 4.43 4.61
N PHE A 181 4.46 3.95 5.63
CA PHE A 181 4.04 4.05 7.03
C PHE A 181 5.22 4.24 7.98
N GLY A 182 4.94 4.69 9.20
CA GLY A 182 5.92 4.67 10.30
C GLY A 182 6.13 6.02 10.97
N ILE A 183 5.87 7.14 10.29
CA ILE A 183 6.04 8.47 10.91
C ILE A 183 5.07 8.69 12.09
N ASN A 184 3.81 8.23 11.95
CA ASN A 184 2.82 8.32 13.02
C ASN A 184 3.17 7.38 14.18
N ASP A 185 3.63 6.17 13.88
CA ASP A 185 4.10 5.18 14.85
C ASP A 185 5.28 5.74 15.65
N LEU A 186 6.30 6.27 14.98
CA LEU A 186 7.46 6.88 15.60
C LEU A 186 7.06 8.07 16.48
N SER A 187 6.18 8.94 15.98
CA SER A 187 5.68 10.08 16.75
C SER A 187 4.96 9.66 18.04
N ILE A 188 4.23 8.53 18.02
CA ILE A 188 3.57 7.98 19.20
C ILE A 188 4.58 7.31 20.14
N ALA A 189 5.55 6.59 19.59
CA ALA A 189 6.59 5.90 20.36
C ALA A 189 7.48 6.89 21.12
N LEU A 190 7.92 7.97 20.48
CA LEU A 190 8.72 9.02 21.11
C LEU A 190 7.94 9.76 22.22
N GLY A 191 6.62 9.84 22.12
CA GLY A 191 5.76 10.48 23.12
C GLY A 191 5.40 9.61 24.33
N LYS A 192 5.86 8.35 24.41
CA LYS A 192 5.55 7.41 25.50
C LYS A 192 6.85 6.75 26.01
N GLN A 193 6.91 6.36 27.29
CA GLN A 193 8.03 5.55 27.80
C GLN A 193 8.03 4.15 27.15
N GLY A 194 9.22 3.58 26.90
CA GLY A 194 9.43 2.28 26.22
C GLY A 194 9.71 2.39 24.71
N GLN A 195 10.76 3.15 24.34
CA GLN A 195 10.97 3.66 22.98
C GLN A 195 11.41 2.61 21.93
N ASP A 196 12.06 1.52 22.32
CA ASP A 196 12.72 0.64 21.34
C ASP A 196 11.84 -0.51 20.83
N GLU A 197 10.90 -1.01 21.65
CA GLU A 197 10.13 -2.20 21.30
C GLU A 197 8.99 -1.90 20.33
N LYS A 198 8.33 -0.73 20.46
CA LYS A 198 7.17 -0.38 19.63
C LYS A 198 7.54 -0.14 18.17
N PRO A 199 8.58 0.66 17.83
CA PRO A 199 9.01 0.80 16.44
C PRO A 199 9.42 -0.55 15.84
N ARG A 200 10.14 -1.40 16.58
CA ARG A 200 10.51 -2.74 16.12
C ARG A 200 9.28 -3.61 15.86
N ALA A 201 8.30 -3.61 16.76
CA ALA A 201 7.05 -4.33 16.59
C ALA A 201 6.23 -3.81 15.40
N SER A 202 6.19 -2.48 15.18
CA SER A 202 5.55 -1.88 14.01
C SER A 202 6.22 -2.32 12.70
N ILE A 203 7.55 -2.33 12.63
CA ILE A 203 8.28 -2.79 11.44
C ILE A 203 7.97 -4.27 11.17
N ARG A 204 8.05 -5.13 12.19
CA ARG A 204 7.68 -6.55 12.04
C ARG A 204 6.26 -6.70 11.52
N ARG A 205 5.33 -5.90 12.08
CA ARG A 205 3.93 -5.94 11.70
C ARG A 205 3.68 -5.48 10.26
N ILE A 206 4.48 -4.54 9.72
CA ILE A 206 4.43 -4.19 8.30
C ILE A 206 4.69 -5.41 7.42
N PHE A 207 5.74 -6.19 7.72
CA PHE A 207 6.09 -7.38 6.93
C PHE A 207 5.05 -8.50 7.09
N GLU A 208 4.55 -8.76 8.29
CA GLU A 208 3.46 -9.72 8.53
C GLU A 208 2.20 -9.37 7.71
N LEU A 209 1.84 -8.08 7.68
CA LEU A 209 0.70 -7.59 6.90
C LEU A 209 0.96 -7.61 5.39
N THR A 210 2.21 -7.41 4.98
CA THR A 210 2.62 -7.51 3.57
C THR A 210 2.54 -8.93 3.05
N GLU A 211 2.80 -9.94 3.89
CA GLU A 211 2.67 -11.35 3.52
C GLU A 211 1.26 -11.67 3.01
N ILE A 212 0.22 -11.04 3.59
CA ILE A 212 -1.17 -11.19 3.12
C ILE A 212 -1.30 -10.75 1.66
N LEU A 213 -0.62 -9.68 1.26
CA LEU A 213 -0.64 -9.15 -0.11
C LEU A 213 0.20 -10.04 -1.05
N TYR A 214 1.29 -10.61 -0.56
CA TYR A 214 2.12 -11.55 -1.32
C TYR A 214 1.36 -12.85 -1.63
N GLU A 215 0.72 -13.45 -0.61
CA GLU A 215 -0.04 -14.70 -0.72
C GLU A 215 -1.21 -14.61 -1.72
N ILE A 216 -1.82 -13.43 -1.86
CA ILE A 216 -2.89 -13.19 -2.86
C ILE A 216 -2.34 -12.83 -4.24
N GLY A 217 -1.03 -12.89 -4.46
CA GLY A 217 -0.40 -12.81 -5.78
C GLY A 217 0.24 -11.48 -6.16
N HIS A 218 0.47 -10.54 -5.23
CA HIS A 218 1.34 -9.41 -5.51
C HIS A 218 2.81 -9.82 -5.43
N SER A 219 3.62 -9.38 -6.40
CA SER A 219 5.05 -9.70 -6.44
C SER A 219 5.98 -8.48 -6.53
N LYS A 220 5.42 -7.27 -6.69
CA LYS A 220 6.17 -6.01 -6.78
C LYS A 220 5.77 -5.09 -5.63
N PHE A 221 6.71 -4.83 -4.72
CA PHE A 221 6.50 -4.01 -3.53
C PHE A 221 7.49 -2.86 -3.45
N TYR A 222 7.02 -1.72 -2.96
CA TYR A 222 7.82 -0.53 -2.73
C TYR A 222 7.53 0.01 -1.31
N PHE A 223 8.58 0.24 -0.52
CA PHE A 223 8.46 0.58 0.91
C PHE A 223 9.06 1.95 1.23
N HIS A 224 8.35 2.72 2.07
CA HIS A 224 8.79 4.00 2.63
C HIS A 224 8.47 4.13 4.12
#